data_AF-A0A7X3XB09-F1
#
_entry.id   AF-A0A7X3XB09-F1
#
_cell.length_a   1.000
_cell.length_b   1.000
_cell.length_c   1.000
_cell.angle_alpha   90.00
_cell.angle_beta   90.00
_cell.angle_gamma   90.00
#
_symmetry.space_group_name_H-M   'P 1'
#
loop_
_entity.id
_entity.type
_entity.pdbx_description
1 polymer ?
#
loop_
_entity_poly.entity_id
_entity_poly.type
_entity_poly.pdbx_seq_one_letter_code
_entity_poly.pdbx_strand_id
1 'polypeptide(L)'
;MNLRSRLVELINALDELLRNVELTGELREQYLSRRALLSAMLDEVLRQKLDKTTGTYTAAVERTNQAVKLAKRALRETEEREAVILEITKAAKAIDAVIKLAV
;
A
#
# COMPACT_ATOMS: atom_id res chain seq x y z
N MET A 1 -6.06 4.57 14.83
CA MET A 1 -5.14 3.86 13.91
C MET A 1 -4.45 4.89 13.02
N ASN A 2 -3.17 4.71 12.64
CA ASN A 2 -2.41 5.76 11.94
C ASN A 2 -1.80 5.27 10.61
N LEU A 3 -1.35 6.21 9.77
CA LEU A 3 -0.86 5.92 8.42
C LEU A 3 0.33 4.97 8.43
N ARG A 4 1.29 5.19 9.35
CA ARG A 4 2.44 4.30 9.57
C ARG A 4 2.01 2.86 9.78
N SER A 5 1.12 2.61 10.74
CA SER A 5 0.66 1.25 11.07
C SER A 5 0.00 0.56 9.89
N ARG A 6 -0.76 1.32 9.08
CA ARG A 6 -1.46 0.80 7.90
C ARG A 6 -0.52 0.51 6.73
N LEU A 7 0.49 1.35 6.53
CA LEU A 7 1.55 1.12 5.55
C LEU A 7 2.34 -0.16 5.85
N VAL A 8 2.75 -0.35 7.12
CA VAL A 8 3.45 -1.57 7.54
C VAL A 8 2.58 -2.81 7.29
N GLU A 9 1.29 -2.74 7.64
CA GLU A 9 0.38 -3.85 7.40
C GLU A 9 0.17 -4.15 5.91
N LEU A 10 0.14 -3.12 5.06
CA LEU A 10 0.03 -3.28 3.62
C LEU A 10 1.28 -3.91 3.02
N ILE A 11 2.47 -3.45 3.41
CA ILE A 11 3.75 -4.01 2.97
C ILE A 11 3.83 -5.49 3.37
N ASN A 12 3.46 -5.83 4.61
CA ASN A 12 3.47 -7.22 5.07
C ASN A 12 2.50 -8.10 4.28
N ALA A 13 1.28 -7.62 4.01
CA ALA A 13 0.32 -8.35 3.19
C ALA A 13 0.84 -8.55 1.75
N LEU A 14 1.56 -7.56 1.20
CA LEU A 14 2.17 -7.65 -0.12
C LEU A 14 3.35 -8.64 -0.16
N ASP A 15 4.19 -8.62 0.87
CA ASP A 15 5.30 -9.58 1.05
C ASP A 15 4.76 -11.02 1.25
N GLU A 16 3.60 -11.18 1.89
CA GLU A 16 2.90 -12.47 1.94
C GLU A 16 2.40 -12.91 0.56
N LEU A 17 1.79 -12.01 -0.23
CA LEU A 17 1.35 -12.31 -1.60
C LEU A 17 2.54 -12.73 -2.47
N LEU A 18 3.64 -11.97 -2.43
CA LEU A 18 4.85 -12.27 -3.21
C LEU A 18 5.51 -13.62 -2.88
N ARG A 19 5.31 -14.12 -1.65
CA ARG A 19 5.86 -15.40 -1.17
C ARG A 19 4.92 -16.59 -1.36
N ASN A 20 3.63 -16.39 -1.10
CA ASN A 20 2.65 -17.49 -1.02
C ASN A 20 1.78 -17.61 -2.26
N VAL A 21 1.77 -16.61 -3.13
CA VAL A 21 0.97 -16.58 -4.35
C VAL A 21 1.89 -16.66 -5.56
N GLU A 22 1.57 -17.56 -6.48
CA GLU A 22 2.26 -17.67 -7.76
C GLU A 22 1.90 -16.46 -8.64
N LEU A 23 2.73 -15.42 -8.53
CA LEU A 23 2.75 -14.24 -9.38
C LEU A 23 3.90 -14.42 -10.38
N THR A 24 3.61 -14.37 -11.67
CA THR A 24 4.60 -14.55 -12.75
C THR A 24 4.57 -13.37 -13.71
N GLY A 25 5.66 -13.23 -14.48
CA GLY A 25 5.80 -12.21 -15.52
C GLY A 25 5.58 -10.78 -15.00
N GLU A 26 4.89 -9.98 -15.82
CA GLU A 26 4.65 -8.56 -15.55
C GLU A 26 3.92 -8.32 -14.22
N LEU A 27 2.98 -9.20 -13.85
CA LEU A 27 2.24 -9.06 -12.60
C LEU A 27 3.18 -9.11 -11.39
N ARG A 28 4.17 -10.01 -11.40
CA ARG A 28 5.17 -10.09 -10.33
C ARG A 28 5.99 -8.81 -10.22
N GLU A 29 6.43 -8.27 -11.35
CA GLU A 29 7.20 -7.02 -11.40
C GLU A 29 6.39 -5.82 -10.89
N GLN A 30 5.09 -5.75 -11.22
CA GLN A 30 4.22 -4.71 -10.68
C GLN A 30 4.11 -4.81 -9.15
N TYR A 31 3.96 -6.01 -8.59
CA TYR A 31 3.94 -6.20 -7.14
C TYR A 31 5.25 -5.78 -6.47
N LEU A 32 6.39 -6.17 -7.03
CA LEU A 32 7.72 -5.76 -6.53
C LEU A 32 7.90 -4.25 -6.59
N SER A 33 7.53 -3.62 -7.69
CA SER A 33 7.56 -2.16 -7.87
C SER A 33 6.69 -1.44 -6.83
N ARG A 34 5.45 -1.91 -6.61
CA ARG A 34 4.56 -1.33 -5.60
C ARG A 34 5.09 -1.53 -4.18
N ARG A 35 5.69 -2.69 -3.90
CA ARG A 35 6.34 -2.96 -2.62
C ARG A 35 7.49 -1.99 -2.34
N ALA A 36 8.35 -1.75 -3.33
CA ALA A 36 9.45 -0.80 -3.22
C ALA A 36 8.94 0.64 -2.99
N LEU A 37 7.92 1.06 -3.74
CA LEU A 37 7.27 2.37 -3.56
C LEU A 37 6.71 2.55 -2.14
N LEU A 38 5.94 1.59 -1.64
CA LEU A 38 5.37 1.65 -0.29
C LEU A 38 6.45 1.70 0.79
N SER A 39 7.60 1.05 0.57
CA SER A 39 8.74 1.11 1.50
C SER A 39 9.34 2.51 1.55
N ALA A 40 9.57 3.15 0.39
CA ALA A 40 10.06 4.53 0.33
C ALA A 40 9.07 5.52 0.99
N MET A 41 7.77 5.32 0.76
CA MET A 41 6.72 6.11 1.42
C MET A 41 6.71 5.91 2.94
N LEU A 42 6.92 4.69 3.44
CA LEU A 42 7.02 4.42 4.88
C LEU A 42 8.20 5.17 5.49
N ASP A 43 9.36 5.16 4.84
CA ASP A 43 10.53 5.90 5.31
C ASP A 43 10.25 7.41 5.41
N GLU A 44 9.52 7.98 4.45
CA GLU A 44 9.12 9.37 4.52
C GLU A 44 8.09 9.65 5.63
N VAL A 45 7.09 8.79 5.78
CA VAL A 45 6.09 8.87 6.88
C VAL A 45 6.78 8.81 8.26
N LEU A 46 7.89 8.08 8.38
CA LEU A 46 8.69 8.01 9.60
C LEU A 46 9.55 9.27 9.82
N ARG A 47 10.02 9.91 8.74
CA ARG A 47 10.84 11.12 8.80
C ARG A 47 10.03 12.39 9.07
N GLN A 48 8.81 12.49 8.54
CA GLN A 48 7.99 13.70 8.62
C GLN A 48 7.13 13.78 9.90
N LYS A 49 6.94 15.00 10.40
CA LYS A 49 5.87 15.32 11.36
C LYS A 49 4.58 15.62 10.59
N LEU A 50 3.76 14.59 10.41
CA LEU A 50 2.50 14.70 9.67
C LEU A 50 1.37 15.29 10.52
N ASP A 51 0.59 16.20 9.93
CA ASP A 51 -0.67 16.67 10.52
C ASP A 51 -1.76 15.62 10.32
N LYS A 52 -2.13 14.98 11.43
CA LYS A 52 -3.09 13.86 11.47
C LYS A 52 -4.54 14.32 11.45
N THR A 53 -4.81 15.62 11.50
CA THR A 53 -6.16 16.19 11.54
C THR A 53 -6.70 16.56 10.16
N THR A 54 -5.83 16.57 9.15
CA THR A 54 -6.21 16.92 7.78
C THR A 54 -7.11 15.85 7.15
N GLY A 55 -8.06 16.29 6.31
CA GLY A 55 -8.86 15.37 5.50
C GLY A 55 -8.01 14.47 4.60
N THR A 56 -6.90 15.00 4.08
CA THR A 56 -5.93 14.24 3.28
C THR A 56 -5.30 13.09 4.05
N TYR A 57 -4.91 13.32 5.31
CA TYR A 57 -4.37 12.26 6.16
C TYR A 57 -5.42 11.18 6.44
N THR A 58 -6.65 11.57 6.77
CA THR A 58 -7.76 10.62 6.99
C THR A 58 -8.03 9.79 5.75
N ALA A 59 -8.10 10.42 4.57
CA ALA A 59 -8.29 9.73 3.30
C ALA A 59 -7.14 8.75 3.00
N ALA A 60 -5.89 9.13 3.27
CA ALA A 60 -4.75 8.24 3.10
C ALA A 60 -4.83 7.00 4.00
N VAL A 61 -5.23 7.17 5.26
CA VAL A 61 -5.45 6.05 6.19
C VAL A 61 -6.55 5.12 5.68
N GLU A 62 -7.68 5.67 5.23
CA GLU A 62 -8.81 4.90 4.71
C GLU A 62 -8.45 4.11 3.44
N ARG A 63 -7.79 4.77 2.48
CA ARG A 63 -7.33 4.12 1.23
C ARG A 63 -6.31 3.03 1.51
N THR A 64 -5.36 3.28 2.39
CA THR A 64 -4.39 2.24 2.79
C THR A 64 -5.09 1.08 3.47
N ASN A 65 -6.10 1.34 4.31
CA ASN A 65 -6.89 0.29 4.95
C ASN A 65 -7.71 -0.55 3.94
N GLN A 66 -8.25 0.06 2.90
CA GLN A 66 -8.94 -0.65 1.81
C GLN A 66 -7.96 -1.57 1.07
N ALA A 67 -6.78 -1.07 0.70
CA ALA A 67 -5.74 -1.87 0.06
C ALA A 67 -5.28 -3.05 0.92
N VAL A 68 -5.14 -2.86 2.25
CA VAL A 68 -4.81 -3.95 3.18
C VAL A 68 -5.87 -5.05 3.16
N LYS A 69 -7.16 -4.67 3.24
CA LYS A 69 -8.26 -5.64 3.24
C LYS A 69 -8.27 -6.46 1.95
N LEU A 70 -8.07 -5.79 0.81
CA LEU A 70 -8.04 -6.45 -0.48
C LEU A 70 -6.82 -7.36 -0.63
N ALA A 71 -5.63 -6.91 -0.25
CA ALA A 71 -4.41 -7.72 -0.27
C ALA A 71 -4.56 -8.99 0.58
N LYS A 72 -5.18 -8.88 1.76
CA LYS A 72 -5.46 -10.03 2.63
C LYS A 72 -6.48 -11.00 2.05
N ARG A 73 -7.48 -10.52 1.31
CA ARG A 73 -8.45 -11.36 0.60
C ARG A 73 -7.81 -12.07 -0.58
N ALA A 74 -6.97 -11.37 -1.34
CA ALA A 74 -6.23 -11.94 -2.47
C ALA A 74 -5.25 -13.07 -2.10
N LEU A 75 -4.85 -13.18 -0.82
CA LEU A 75 -4.11 -14.35 -0.32
C LEU A 75 -4.93 -15.64 -0.35
N ARG A 76 -6.27 -15.52 -0.31
CA ARG A 76 -7.22 -16.63 -0.28
C ARG A 76 -7.94 -16.81 -1.63
N GLU A 77 -8.13 -15.71 -2.36
CA GLU A 77 -8.93 -15.64 -3.59
C GLU A 77 -8.06 -15.17 -4.76
N THR A 78 -7.89 -16.01 -5.78
CA THR A 78 -6.96 -15.74 -6.90
C THR A 78 -7.43 -14.65 -7.86
N GLU A 79 -8.73 -14.38 -7.92
CA GLU A 79 -9.34 -13.42 -8.85
C GLU A 79 -9.07 -11.95 -8.49
N GLU A 80 -8.60 -11.67 -7.26
CA GLU A 80 -8.43 -10.29 -6.80
C GLU A 80 -7.02 -9.71 -7.01
N ARG A 81 -6.08 -10.50 -7.56
CA ARG A 81 -4.65 -10.13 -7.63
C ARG A 81 -4.38 -8.85 -8.44
N GLU A 82 -5.06 -8.63 -9.54
CA GLU A 82 -4.93 -7.39 -10.32
C GLU A 82 -5.61 -6.20 -9.62
N ALA A 83 -6.76 -6.45 -8.99
CA ALA A 83 -7.48 -5.44 -8.22
C ALA A 83 -6.63 -4.92 -7.03
N VAL A 84 -5.80 -5.78 -6.43
CA VAL A 84 -4.83 -5.39 -5.40
C VAL A 84 -3.85 -4.33 -5.90
N ILE A 85 -3.29 -4.48 -7.11
CA ILE A 85 -2.37 -3.47 -7.67
C ILE A 85 -3.07 -2.13 -7.86
N LEU A 86 -4.32 -2.15 -8.34
CA LEU A 86 -5.12 -0.93 -8.50
C LEU A 86 -5.35 -0.22 -7.16
N GLU A 87 -5.75 -0.96 -6.12
CA GLU A 87 -5.99 -0.37 -4.80
C GLU A 87 -4.71 0.10 -4.12
N ILE A 88 -3.59 -0.63 -4.27
CA ILE A 88 -2.29 -0.15 -3.78
C ILE A 88 -1.89 1.14 -4.50
N THR A 89 -2.15 1.25 -5.80
CA THR A 89 -1.86 2.47 -6.56
C THR A 89 -2.70 3.66 -6.06
N LYS A 90 -3.99 3.43 -5.75
CA LYS A 90 -4.84 4.47 -5.14
C LYS A 90 -4.37 4.85 -3.73
N ALA A 91 -3.98 3.87 -2.93
CA ALA A 91 -3.42 4.11 -1.60
C ALA A 91 -2.12 4.92 -1.68
N ALA A 92 -1.20 4.53 -2.56
CA ALA A 92 0.05 5.22 -2.79
C ALA A 92 -0.16 6.69 -3.19
N LYS A 93 -1.09 6.98 -4.10
CA LYS A 93 -1.45 8.37 -4.46
C LYS A 93 -2.00 9.16 -3.26
N ALA A 94 -2.84 8.55 -2.44
CA ALA A 94 -3.37 9.22 -1.25
C ALA A 94 -2.29 9.49 -0.20
N ILE A 95 -1.34 8.56 -0.04
CA ILE A 95 -0.18 8.72 0.82
C ILE A 95 0.73 9.83 0.29
N ASP A 96 1.01 9.85 -1.01
CA ASP A 96 1.83 10.89 -1.65
C ASP A 96 1.23 12.29 -1.42
N ALA A 97 -0.09 12.44 -1.48
CA ALA A 97 -0.74 13.72 -1.16
C ALA A 97 -0.50 14.19 0.30
N VAL A 98 -0.20 13.27 1.22
CA VAL A 98 0.12 13.57 2.63
C VAL A 98 1.60 13.94 2.80
N ILE A 99 2.50 13.13 2.23
CA ILE A 99 3.95 13.25 2.44
C ILE A 99 4.65 14.12 1.38
N LYS A 100 3.95 14.44 0.29
CA LYS A 100 4.43 15.21 -0.87
C LYS A 100 5.75 14.68 -1.42
N LEU A 101 5.84 13.37 -1.65
CA LEU A 101 7.07 12.72 -2.11
C LEU A 101 7.39 13.06 -3.58
N ALA A 102 6.46 13.71 -4.31
CA ALA A 102 6.60 14.05 -5.73
C ALA A 102 6.89 12.80 -6.59
N VAL A 103 6.15 11.71 -6.34
CA VAL A 103 6.25 10.44 -7.12
C VAL A 103 5.33 10.44 -8.32
#